data_AF-A0A961DMB6-F1
#
_entry.id   AF-A0A961DMB6-F1
#
_cell.length_a   1.000
_cell.length_b   1.000
_cell.length_c   1.000
_cell.angle_alpha   90.00
_cell.angle_beta   90.00
_cell.angle_gamma   90.00
#
_symmetry.space_group_name_H-M   'P 1'
#
loop_
_entity.id
_entity.type
_entity.pdbx_description
1 polymer ?
#
loop_
_entity_poly.entity_id
_entity_poly.type
_entity_poly.pdbx_seq_one_letter_code
_entity_poly.pdbx_strand_id
1 'polypeptide(L)'
;MIEHPMNQPCFDPDVGRVVAGYGILQPRISVTMASAEGSSFARVYAGHTGMDPYTTAVSDTYQDLFEEGSFTGKGLYHVDSFSAALEGRVAENSMLSHDLFEGLYARCALVTDVELWDDFPTSVLSHTRRLRRWVRGDWQLLPAMLRSLLGRRGREQRLPLISYWKVLDNLRRSLVAPTLLALLLSAWTWLRGPAWGWTLAALAVLGLPMLQPALDLFRGPSSTKPLRVLLSSAREDLKIAASQALLETMLLANRAYGMVQAVVVTIVRTVMTRRRLLEWETAATSSARSAGVFTRSAALVFLAEMWAGPTIALVATFAIWQLRVEALPIALPFLVAWMASPFVACWISRTPAPARPVLGQTDAAELRRIARRTWHYFDRFITLEDHWLPPDNVQSSTSLCIAHRTSPTNIGMGLLSTLAAHDYGFLDADMLADRISRTLATVEALERHEGHILNWYDTTNLDALGPRYVSTVESGNLAGALMTLAAGLREVAQSDEDPSLCLAGAADTAGVLAEVLLQLGHDAPAGSSLAENFERAERQLGDLQEDLATG
;
A
#
# COMPACT_ATOMS: atom_id res chain seq x y z
N MET A 1 20.19 9.22 7.77
CA MET A 1 19.20 9.40 8.85
C MET A 1 19.59 8.63 10.11
N ILE A 2 19.90 7.33 10.03
CA ILE A 2 20.35 6.57 11.21
C ILE A 2 21.73 7.00 11.72
N GLU A 3 22.63 7.40 10.81
CA GLU A 3 23.93 8.03 11.11
C GLU A 3 23.85 9.56 11.18
N HIS A 4 22.65 10.14 11.24
CA HIS A 4 22.53 11.59 11.33
C HIS A 4 23.22 12.09 12.62
N PRO A 5 23.98 13.20 12.60
CA PRO A 5 24.72 13.66 13.78
C PRO A 5 23.86 13.87 15.04
N MET A 6 22.57 14.17 14.87
CA MET A 6 21.61 14.30 15.96
C MET A 6 20.99 12.97 16.44
N ASN A 7 21.18 11.87 15.72
CA ASN A 7 20.76 10.53 16.14
C ASN A 7 22.00 9.70 16.49
N GLN A 8 22.43 9.78 17.73
CA GLN A 8 23.50 8.93 18.27
C GLN A 8 22.90 8.01 19.33
N PRO A 9 22.53 6.76 18.98
CA PRO A 9 21.96 5.82 19.94
C PRO A 9 22.97 5.50 21.05
N CYS A 10 22.65 5.92 22.27
CA CYS A 10 23.46 5.71 23.45
C CYS A 10 22.91 4.52 24.24
N PHE A 11 23.66 3.41 24.23
CA PHE A 11 23.38 2.25 25.08
C PHE A 11 23.96 2.46 26.47
N ASP A 12 23.13 2.32 27.48
CA ASP A 12 23.52 2.35 28.90
C ASP A 12 23.70 0.92 29.41
N PRO A 13 24.91 0.48 29.81
CA PRO A 13 25.16 -0.87 30.32
C PRO A 13 24.51 -1.17 31.66
N ASP A 14 24.33 -0.18 32.53
CA ASP A 14 23.76 -0.35 33.88
C ASP A 14 22.24 -0.59 33.80
N VAL A 15 21.59 0.20 32.93
CA VAL A 15 20.16 0.07 32.62
C VAL A 15 19.92 -1.08 31.62
N GLY A 16 20.91 -1.36 30.78
CA GLY A 16 20.86 -2.33 29.70
C GLY A 16 19.80 -1.97 28.66
N ARG A 17 19.85 -0.77 28.09
CA ARG A 17 18.99 -0.38 26.94
C ARG A 17 19.53 0.89 26.28
N VAL A 18 18.98 1.23 25.12
CA VAL A 18 19.20 2.55 24.52
C VAL A 18 18.41 3.61 25.29
N VAL A 19 19.11 4.60 25.84
CA VAL A 19 18.52 5.66 26.69
C VAL A 19 18.42 7.01 25.98
N ALA A 20 19.29 7.28 25.01
CA ALA A 20 19.29 8.48 24.18
C ALA A 20 19.50 8.10 22.71
N GLY A 21 19.03 8.93 21.77
CA GLY A 21 18.97 8.58 20.36
C GLY A 21 18.05 7.38 20.09
N TYR A 22 18.05 6.90 18.85
CA TYR A 22 17.19 5.81 18.40
C TYR A 22 18.03 4.72 17.73
N GLY A 23 17.96 3.51 18.26
CA GLY A 23 18.60 2.32 17.68
C GLY A 23 17.78 1.71 16.55
N ILE A 24 16.48 2.05 16.45
CA ILE A 24 15.60 1.64 15.37
C ILE A 24 14.89 2.86 14.77
N LEU A 25 14.92 2.97 13.46
CA LEU A 25 14.14 3.92 12.68
C LEU A 25 13.10 3.16 11.87
N GLN A 26 11.84 3.25 12.28
CA GLN A 26 10.72 2.60 11.59
C GLN A 26 10.11 3.56 10.55
N PRO A 27 10.02 3.16 9.26
CA PRO A 27 9.28 3.92 8.26
C PRO A 27 7.77 3.79 8.46
N ARG A 28 7.01 4.67 7.81
CA ARG A 28 5.57 4.48 7.61
C ARG A 28 5.33 3.19 6.83
N ILE A 29 4.44 2.33 7.32
CA ILE A 29 4.01 1.12 6.60
C ILE A 29 2.69 1.39 5.92
N SER A 30 2.66 1.26 4.60
CA SER A 30 1.46 1.45 3.78
C SER A 30 1.11 0.21 2.98
N VAL A 31 -0.16 0.11 2.60
CA VAL A 31 -0.69 -1.06 1.90
C VAL A 31 -0.69 -0.83 0.39
N THR A 32 -0.15 -1.78 -0.37
CA THR A 32 -0.16 -1.72 -1.85
C THR A 32 -1.60 -1.67 -2.38
N MET A 33 -1.87 -0.84 -3.41
CA MET A 33 -3.20 -0.77 -4.03
C MET A 33 -3.65 -2.15 -4.54
N ALA A 34 -2.74 -2.89 -5.16
CA ALA A 34 -3.02 -4.24 -5.68
C ALA A 34 -3.49 -5.21 -4.58
N SER A 35 -2.90 -5.16 -3.38
CA SER A 35 -3.34 -6.02 -2.27
C SER A 35 -4.64 -5.53 -1.63
N ALA A 36 -4.87 -4.22 -1.54
CA ALA A 36 -6.12 -3.64 -1.06
C ALA A 36 -7.32 -3.98 -1.96
N GLU A 37 -7.12 -4.06 -3.27
CA GLU A 37 -8.14 -4.50 -4.22
C GLU A 37 -8.28 -6.02 -4.33
N GLY A 38 -7.41 -6.78 -3.64
CA GLY A 38 -7.36 -8.24 -3.72
C GLY A 38 -8.58 -8.96 -3.17
N SER A 39 -9.49 -8.30 -2.46
CA SER A 39 -10.84 -8.81 -2.12
C SER A 39 -11.75 -7.72 -1.55
N SER A 40 -13.05 -7.99 -1.42
CA SER A 40 -13.97 -7.10 -0.71
C SER A 40 -13.59 -6.93 0.77
N PHE A 41 -13.04 -7.98 1.40
CA PHE A 41 -12.49 -7.89 2.74
C PHE A 41 -11.30 -6.92 2.82
N ALA A 42 -10.33 -7.06 1.91
CA ALA A 42 -9.15 -6.22 1.87
C ALA A 42 -9.53 -4.74 1.66
N ARG A 43 -10.46 -4.43 0.75
CA ARG A 43 -10.93 -3.05 0.52
C ARG A 43 -11.52 -2.37 1.76
N VAL A 44 -12.14 -3.14 2.66
CA VAL A 44 -12.73 -2.59 3.89
C VAL A 44 -11.69 -2.49 5.00
N TYR A 45 -10.72 -3.40 5.07
CA TYR A 45 -9.77 -3.52 6.19
C TYR A 45 -8.37 -2.93 5.91
N ALA A 46 -7.98 -2.69 4.66
CA ALA A 46 -6.68 -2.16 4.28
C ALA A 46 -6.47 -0.67 4.62
N GLY A 47 -7.56 0.05 4.93
CA GLY A 47 -7.52 1.50 5.19
C GLY A 47 -7.40 2.31 3.89
N HIS A 48 -6.98 3.57 4.02
CA HIS A 48 -6.79 4.47 2.88
C HIS A 48 -5.51 4.11 2.10
N THR A 49 -5.67 3.63 0.86
CA THR A 49 -4.55 3.36 -0.06
C THR A 49 -4.40 4.47 -1.10
N GLY A 50 -3.18 4.77 -1.52
CA GLY A 50 -2.91 5.72 -2.60
C GLY A 50 -2.82 7.19 -2.23
N MET A 51 -2.71 7.50 -0.93
CA MET A 51 -2.49 8.87 -0.46
C MET A 51 -1.03 9.30 -0.66
N ASP A 52 -0.83 10.51 -1.16
CA ASP A 52 0.48 11.09 -1.43
C ASP A 52 1.31 11.26 -0.13
N PRO A 53 2.52 10.66 -0.04
CA PRO A 53 3.39 10.77 1.12
C PRO A 53 3.88 12.20 1.39
N TYR A 54 3.98 13.06 0.38
CA TYR A 54 4.60 14.39 0.52
C TYR A 54 3.66 15.44 1.11
N THR A 55 2.35 15.21 1.06
CA THR A 55 1.34 16.22 1.42
C THR A 55 0.51 15.85 2.66
N THR A 56 0.73 14.67 3.25
CA THR A 56 -0.08 14.15 4.35
C THR A 56 0.69 14.13 5.66
N ALA A 57 0.29 14.96 6.63
CA ALA A 57 0.83 14.88 8.00
C ALA A 57 0.34 13.60 8.70
N VAL A 58 1.28 12.80 9.21
CA VAL A 58 1.02 11.58 9.95
C VAL A 58 1.47 11.78 11.39
N SER A 59 0.55 11.63 12.35
CA SER A 59 0.82 11.73 13.78
C SER A 59 0.84 10.34 14.39
N ASP A 60 1.81 10.08 15.27
CA ASP A 60 1.85 8.88 16.10
C ASP A 60 1.85 9.30 17.56
N THR A 61 0.83 8.87 18.30
CA THR A 61 0.61 9.30 19.68
C THR A 61 1.78 8.95 20.60
N TYR A 62 2.51 7.86 20.34
CA TYR A 62 3.65 7.48 21.16
C TYR A 62 4.90 8.30 20.80
N GLN A 63 5.14 8.54 19.51
CA GLN A 63 6.23 9.40 19.05
C GLN A 63 6.02 10.85 19.49
N ASP A 64 4.81 11.38 19.35
CA ASP A 64 4.52 12.80 19.60
C ASP A 64 4.48 13.16 21.09
N LEU A 65 4.00 12.23 21.94
CA LEU A 65 3.87 12.50 23.38
C LEU A 65 5.02 11.96 24.23
N PHE A 66 5.72 10.92 23.76
CA PHE A 66 6.74 10.22 24.54
C PHE A 66 8.09 10.09 23.83
N GLU A 67 8.24 10.66 22.62
CA GLU A 67 9.47 10.56 21.81
C GLU A 67 9.91 9.09 21.61
N GLU A 68 8.93 8.18 21.43
CA GLU A 68 9.18 6.76 21.19
C GLU A 68 8.10 6.14 20.31
N GLY A 69 8.45 5.68 19.11
CA GLY A 69 7.58 4.88 18.26
C GLY A 69 7.31 3.47 18.80
N SER A 70 6.44 2.73 18.10
CA SER A 70 6.19 1.30 18.35
C SER A 70 6.74 0.50 17.20
N PHE A 71 7.73 -0.35 17.48
CA PHE A 71 8.37 -1.14 16.44
C PHE A 71 7.45 -2.28 15.94
N THR A 72 7.33 -2.41 14.62
CA THR A 72 6.39 -3.30 13.90
C THR A 72 7.09 -4.30 12.98
N GLY A 73 8.40 -4.50 13.18
CA GLY A 73 9.18 -5.54 12.51
C GLY A 73 9.85 -5.11 11.20
N LYS A 74 9.70 -3.83 10.80
CA LYS A 74 10.33 -3.27 9.61
C LYS A 74 10.93 -1.91 9.92
N GLY A 75 12.23 -1.76 9.64
CA GLY A 75 12.96 -0.53 9.92
C GLY A 75 14.45 -0.65 9.64
N LEU A 76 15.15 0.48 9.76
CA LEU A 76 16.60 0.55 9.77
C LEU A 76 17.11 0.41 11.20
N TYR A 77 18.21 -0.31 11.40
CA TYR A 77 18.79 -0.54 12.72
C TYR A 77 20.23 -0.06 12.79
N HIS A 78 20.59 0.56 13.91
CA HIS A 78 21.98 0.80 14.25
C HIS A 78 22.52 -0.45 14.92
N VAL A 79 23.21 -1.27 14.11
CA VAL A 79 23.53 -2.68 14.38
C VAL A 79 24.17 -2.87 15.76
N ASP A 80 25.14 -2.04 16.12
CA ASP A 80 25.87 -2.18 17.40
C ASP A 80 24.96 -1.93 18.59
N SER A 81 24.19 -0.83 18.55
CA SER A 81 23.26 -0.48 19.65
C SER A 81 22.11 -1.47 19.77
N PHE A 82 21.61 -1.99 18.64
CA PHE A 82 20.55 -2.98 18.61
C PHE A 82 21.05 -4.31 19.18
N SER A 83 22.24 -4.75 18.77
CA SER A 83 22.88 -5.97 19.25
C SER A 83 23.14 -5.87 20.76
N ALA A 84 23.78 -4.80 21.23
CA ALA A 84 24.03 -4.57 22.66
C ALA A 84 22.72 -4.51 23.48
N ALA A 85 21.67 -3.91 22.91
CA ALA A 85 20.37 -3.83 23.56
C ALA A 85 19.62 -5.16 23.65
N LEU A 86 19.97 -6.19 22.88
CA LEU A 86 19.20 -7.45 22.82
C LEU A 86 20.01 -8.70 23.18
N GLU A 87 21.33 -8.60 23.19
CA GLU A 87 22.23 -9.70 23.50
C GLU A 87 21.85 -10.40 24.82
N GLY A 88 21.68 -11.72 24.76
CA GLY A 88 21.37 -12.57 25.92
C GLY A 88 20.01 -12.33 26.59
N ARG A 89 19.12 -11.48 26.04
CA ARG A 89 17.86 -11.10 26.74
C ARG A 89 16.73 -12.10 26.59
N VAL A 90 16.67 -12.77 25.45
CA VAL A 90 15.63 -13.72 25.10
C VAL A 90 16.31 -15.06 24.88
N ALA A 91 15.76 -16.11 25.49
CA ALA A 91 16.26 -17.44 25.24
C ALA A 91 15.99 -17.83 23.79
N GLU A 92 16.89 -18.61 23.21
CA GLU A 92 16.68 -19.12 21.86
C GLU A 92 15.32 -19.81 21.73
N ASN A 93 14.62 -19.53 20.64
CA ASN A 93 13.33 -20.12 20.32
C ASN A 93 12.20 -19.86 21.35
N SER A 94 12.28 -18.77 22.13
CA SER A 94 11.29 -18.47 23.17
C SER A 94 10.26 -17.38 22.83
N MET A 95 10.48 -16.59 21.78
CA MET A 95 9.65 -15.41 21.46
C MET A 95 9.16 -15.43 20.02
N LEU A 96 7.84 -15.48 19.84
CA LEU A 96 7.15 -15.61 18.56
C LEU A 96 7.04 -14.28 17.80
N SER A 97 6.77 -13.18 18.53
CA SER A 97 6.75 -11.81 18.01
C SER A 97 7.73 -11.00 18.84
N HIS A 98 8.80 -10.53 18.20
CA HIS A 98 9.89 -9.80 18.84
C HIS A 98 9.81 -8.30 18.57
N ASP A 99 9.09 -7.87 17.53
CA ASP A 99 9.00 -6.48 17.06
C ASP A 99 8.83 -5.46 18.20
N LEU A 100 7.75 -5.56 18.98
CA LEU A 100 7.53 -4.63 20.08
C LEU A 100 8.66 -4.73 21.12
N PHE A 101 9.05 -5.95 21.51
CA PHE A 101 10.10 -6.19 22.50
C PHE A 101 11.42 -5.52 22.09
N GLU A 102 11.84 -5.68 20.85
CA GLU A 102 13.06 -5.09 20.31
C GLU A 102 13.00 -3.56 20.37
N GLY A 103 11.87 -2.98 19.95
CA GLY A 103 11.62 -1.55 20.04
C GLY A 103 11.68 -0.99 21.47
N LEU A 104 11.30 -1.77 22.48
CA LEU A 104 11.35 -1.36 23.88
C LEU A 104 12.78 -1.24 24.43
N TYR A 105 13.75 -2.03 23.94
CA TYR A 105 15.14 -1.99 24.40
C TYR A 105 16.06 -1.18 23.49
N ALA A 106 15.89 -1.27 22.18
CA ALA A 106 16.70 -0.55 21.21
C ALA A 106 16.21 0.90 20.98
N ARG A 107 15.05 1.28 21.54
CA ARG A 107 14.38 2.58 21.38
C ARG A 107 14.07 2.90 19.91
N CYS A 108 12.81 2.74 19.55
CA CYS A 108 12.33 2.99 18.19
C CYS A 108 11.87 4.44 18.00
N ALA A 109 12.23 5.06 16.90
CA ALA A 109 11.56 6.24 16.36
C ALA A 109 10.65 5.85 15.20
N LEU A 110 9.52 6.55 15.07
CA LEU A 110 8.76 6.57 13.82
C LEU A 110 9.34 7.66 12.92
N VAL A 111 9.58 7.30 11.66
CA VAL A 111 10.04 8.22 10.64
C VAL A 111 8.96 8.33 9.55
N THR A 112 8.36 9.50 9.43
CA THR A 112 7.15 9.73 8.63
C THR A 112 7.42 10.14 7.19
N ASP A 113 8.66 10.52 6.87
CA ASP A 113 9.13 10.90 5.53
C ASP A 113 9.56 9.70 4.67
N VAL A 114 9.77 8.53 5.28
CA VAL A 114 10.06 7.27 4.59
C VAL A 114 8.84 6.36 4.63
N GLU A 115 8.42 5.88 3.47
CA GLU A 115 7.31 4.94 3.32
C GLU A 115 7.79 3.60 2.77
N LEU A 116 7.32 2.53 3.40
CA LEU A 116 7.56 1.16 2.97
C LEU A 116 6.22 0.48 2.69
N TRP A 117 6.09 -0.07 1.48
CA TRP A 117 4.88 -0.77 1.05
C TRP A 117 4.90 -2.23 1.50
N ASP A 118 3.78 -2.70 2.06
CA ASP A 118 3.54 -4.09 2.44
C ASP A 118 2.20 -4.57 1.88
N ASP A 119 2.07 -5.89 1.73
CA ASP A 119 0.81 -6.47 1.30
C ASP A 119 -0.16 -6.66 2.47
N PHE A 120 -1.43 -6.36 2.22
CA PHE A 120 -2.52 -6.65 3.16
C PHE A 120 -3.12 -8.04 2.92
N PRO A 121 -3.52 -8.78 3.98
CA PRO A 121 -4.17 -10.07 3.82
C PRO A 121 -5.47 -10.00 2.99
N THR A 122 -5.54 -10.78 1.91
CA THR A 122 -6.72 -10.80 1.01
C THR A 122 -7.89 -11.62 1.54
N SER A 123 -7.74 -12.38 2.64
CA SER A 123 -8.81 -13.23 3.20
C SER A 123 -8.98 -13.03 4.71
N VAL A 124 -10.20 -13.28 5.21
CA VAL A 124 -10.49 -13.25 6.65
C VAL A 124 -9.66 -14.29 7.41
N LEU A 125 -9.42 -15.48 6.83
CA LEU A 125 -8.62 -16.53 7.48
C LEU A 125 -7.15 -16.14 7.58
N SER A 126 -6.55 -15.58 6.53
CA SER A 126 -5.16 -15.11 6.58
C SER A 126 -5.00 -13.94 7.57
N HIS A 127 -5.96 -13.01 7.61
CA HIS A 127 -5.96 -11.94 8.61
C HIS A 127 -6.06 -12.47 10.04
N THR A 128 -7.00 -13.37 10.32
CA THR A 128 -7.20 -13.93 11.68
C THR A 128 -6.02 -14.78 12.13
N ARG A 129 -5.37 -15.54 11.24
CA ARG A 129 -4.12 -16.28 11.55
C ARG A 129 -2.98 -15.33 11.90
N ARG A 130 -2.80 -14.23 11.14
CA ARG A 130 -1.82 -13.18 11.43
C ARG A 130 -2.08 -12.54 12.79
N LEU A 131 -3.33 -12.18 13.08
CA LEU A 131 -3.72 -11.60 14.37
C LEU A 131 -3.48 -12.58 15.54
N ARG A 132 -3.83 -13.86 15.39
CA ARG A 132 -3.55 -14.90 16.40
C ARG A 132 -2.04 -15.05 16.64
N ARG A 133 -1.19 -14.94 15.62
CA ARG A 133 0.28 -14.95 15.80
C ARG A 133 0.73 -13.76 16.67
N TRP A 134 0.29 -12.55 16.36
CA TRP A 134 0.66 -11.35 17.12
C TRP A 134 0.20 -11.41 18.58
N VAL A 135 -1.06 -11.76 18.82
CA VAL A 135 -1.59 -11.90 20.18
C VAL A 135 -0.78 -12.93 20.98
N ARG A 136 -0.43 -14.08 20.38
CA ARG A 136 0.43 -15.05 21.07
C ARG A 136 1.81 -14.47 21.42
N GLY A 137 2.39 -13.69 20.52
CA GLY A 137 3.65 -12.98 20.78
C GLY A 137 3.56 -11.97 21.91
N ASP A 138 2.53 -11.12 21.91
CA ASP A 138 2.29 -10.13 22.98
C ASP A 138 2.16 -10.80 24.35
N TRP A 139 1.37 -11.89 24.42
CA TRP A 139 1.15 -12.62 25.67
C TRP A 139 2.39 -13.40 26.16
N GLN A 140 3.37 -13.70 25.28
CA GLN A 140 4.66 -14.27 25.70
C GLN A 140 5.52 -13.26 26.47
N LEU A 141 5.30 -11.95 26.29
CA LEU A 141 6.04 -10.90 27.01
C LEU A 141 5.60 -10.81 28.48
N LEU A 142 4.34 -11.17 28.78
CA LEU A 142 3.71 -10.98 30.09
C LEU A 142 4.52 -11.56 31.27
N PRO A 143 5.05 -12.80 31.24
CA PRO A 143 5.82 -13.34 32.37
C PRO A 143 7.14 -12.63 32.61
N ALA A 144 7.79 -12.10 31.57
CA ALA A 144 9.02 -11.31 31.72
C ALA A 144 8.70 -9.94 32.34
N MET A 145 7.61 -9.31 31.90
CA MET A 145 7.17 -8.01 32.42
C MET A 145 6.71 -8.08 33.87
N LEU A 146 5.92 -9.09 34.24
CA LEU A 146 5.52 -9.30 35.64
C LEU A 146 6.72 -9.51 36.57
N ARG A 147 7.74 -10.26 36.13
CA ARG A 147 8.99 -10.43 36.90
C ARG A 147 9.76 -9.11 37.09
N SER A 148 9.78 -8.28 36.07
CA SER A 148 10.40 -6.94 36.12
C SER A 148 9.65 -6.00 37.07
N LEU A 149 8.31 -5.95 36.96
CA LEU A 149 7.43 -5.14 37.83
C LEU A 149 7.51 -5.55 39.30
N LEU A 150 7.53 -6.85 39.58
CA LEU A 150 7.62 -7.41 40.94
C LEU A 150 9.04 -7.31 41.55
N GLY A 151 9.97 -6.62 40.90
CA GLY A 151 11.27 -6.27 41.48
C GLY A 151 12.27 -7.42 41.61
N ARG A 152 12.12 -8.48 40.80
CA ARG A 152 13.11 -9.58 40.72
C ARG A 152 14.32 -9.27 39.83
N ARG A 153 14.35 -8.07 39.21
CA ARG A 153 15.49 -7.47 38.51
C ARG A 153 15.90 -6.19 39.24
N GLY A 154 17.18 -5.82 39.16
CA GLY A 154 17.71 -4.57 39.71
C GLY A 154 16.88 -3.37 39.27
N ARG A 155 16.74 -2.36 40.15
CA ARG A 155 15.86 -1.21 39.93
C ARG A 155 16.23 -0.41 38.67
N GLU A 156 17.50 -0.43 38.29
CA GLU A 156 18.06 0.24 37.11
C GLU A 156 17.70 -0.46 35.79
N GLN A 157 17.48 -1.77 35.79
CA GLN A 157 17.15 -2.54 34.58
C GLN A 157 15.64 -2.60 34.26
N ARG A 158 14.85 -1.70 34.87
CA ARG A 158 13.41 -1.63 34.62
C ARG A 158 13.12 -0.80 33.38
N LEU A 159 12.25 -1.32 32.52
CA LEU A 159 11.74 -0.57 31.38
C LEU A 159 10.98 0.69 31.86
N PRO A 160 10.93 1.76 31.04
CA PRO A 160 10.06 2.91 31.27
C PRO A 160 8.58 2.53 31.45
N LEU A 161 7.82 3.36 32.15
CA LEU A 161 6.38 3.13 32.36
C LEU A 161 5.62 3.02 31.03
N ILE A 162 6.01 3.82 30.03
CA ILE A 162 5.42 3.80 28.69
C ILE A 162 5.60 2.45 27.99
N SER A 163 6.73 1.77 28.20
CA SER A 163 6.98 0.44 27.66
C SER A 163 6.02 -0.60 28.24
N TYR A 164 5.70 -0.50 29.54
CA TYR A 164 4.69 -1.36 30.15
C TYR A 164 3.29 -1.07 29.62
N TRP A 165 2.97 0.20 29.41
CA TRP A 165 1.70 0.61 28.82
C TRP A 165 1.52 0.07 27.40
N LYS A 166 2.55 0.18 26.53
CA LYS A 166 2.51 -0.35 25.15
C LYS A 166 2.11 -1.83 25.12
N VAL A 167 2.71 -2.65 25.98
CA VAL A 167 2.34 -4.08 26.05
C VAL A 167 0.97 -4.27 26.70
N LEU A 168 0.65 -3.57 27.79
CA LEU A 168 -0.66 -3.66 28.42
C LEU A 168 -1.80 -3.30 27.45
N ASP A 169 -1.61 -2.29 26.61
CA ASP A 169 -2.58 -1.90 25.61
C ASP A 169 -2.77 -3.00 24.54
N ASN A 170 -1.70 -3.65 24.08
CA ASN A 170 -1.81 -4.82 23.19
C ASN A 170 -2.59 -5.96 23.83
N LEU A 171 -2.29 -6.31 25.09
CA LEU A 171 -3.01 -7.34 25.83
C LEU A 171 -4.49 -6.97 25.99
N ARG A 172 -4.78 -5.72 26.37
CA ARG A 172 -6.14 -5.19 26.50
C ARG A 172 -6.91 -5.26 25.17
N ARG A 173 -6.31 -4.85 24.06
CA ARG A 173 -6.91 -4.91 22.71
C ARG A 173 -7.29 -6.35 22.34
N SER A 174 -6.47 -7.33 22.70
CA SER A 174 -6.78 -8.75 22.45
C SER A 174 -8.01 -9.26 23.23
N LEU A 175 -8.35 -8.63 24.35
CA LEU A 175 -9.48 -9.00 25.21
C LEU A 175 -10.79 -8.30 24.83
N VAL A 176 -10.78 -7.29 23.97
CA VAL A 176 -11.99 -6.54 23.58
C VAL A 176 -13.08 -7.47 23.01
N ALA A 177 -12.75 -8.30 22.02
CA ALA A 177 -13.72 -9.22 21.43
C ALA A 177 -14.26 -10.26 22.44
N PRO A 178 -13.42 -10.95 23.23
CA PRO A 178 -13.89 -11.80 24.34
C PRO A 178 -14.81 -11.09 25.33
N THR A 179 -14.47 -9.88 25.77
CA THR A 179 -15.27 -9.13 26.74
C THR A 179 -16.61 -8.69 26.16
N LEU A 180 -16.64 -8.23 24.90
CA LEU A 180 -17.89 -7.86 24.22
C LEU A 180 -18.80 -9.07 24.03
N LEU A 181 -18.26 -10.23 23.63
CA LEU A 181 -19.04 -11.46 23.54
C LEU A 181 -19.61 -11.86 24.91
N ALA A 182 -18.79 -11.84 25.96
CA ALA A 182 -19.22 -12.16 27.31
C ALA A 182 -20.31 -11.20 27.81
N LEU A 183 -20.19 -9.91 27.50
CA LEU A 183 -21.20 -8.89 27.83
C LEU A 183 -22.53 -9.19 27.13
N LEU A 184 -22.52 -9.44 25.82
CA LEU A 184 -23.73 -9.76 25.06
C LEU A 184 -24.41 -11.03 25.57
N LEU A 185 -23.64 -12.11 25.74
CA LEU A 185 -24.18 -13.37 26.25
C LEU A 185 -24.77 -13.20 27.66
N SER A 186 -24.10 -12.46 28.54
CA SER A 186 -24.60 -12.19 29.90
C SER A 186 -25.87 -11.34 29.86
N ALA A 187 -25.90 -10.30 29.01
CA ALA A 187 -27.05 -9.42 28.83
C ALA A 187 -28.30 -10.17 28.38
N TRP A 188 -28.13 -11.16 27.50
CA TRP A 188 -29.24 -11.94 26.96
C TRP A 188 -29.68 -13.11 27.85
N THR A 189 -28.94 -13.44 28.91
CA THR A 189 -29.21 -14.63 29.74
C THR A 189 -29.56 -14.31 31.19
N TRP A 190 -28.73 -13.55 31.90
CA TRP A 190 -28.88 -13.40 33.36
C TRP A 190 -28.68 -11.98 33.90
N LEU A 191 -28.09 -11.07 33.14
CA LEU A 191 -27.83 -9.70 33.60
C LEU A 191 -29.13 -8.94 33.84
N ARG A 192 -29.21 -8.22 34.97
CA ARG A 192 -30.37 -7.39 35.31
C ARG A 192 -30.48 -6.18 34.37
N GLY A 193 -31.70 -5.71 34.15
CA GLY A 193 -32.02 -4.59 33.25
C GLY A 193 -32.40 -5.01 31.83
N PRO A 194 -32.72 -4.06 30.94
CA PRO A 194 -33.17 -4.35 29.58
C PRO A 194 -32.01 -4.88 28.72
N ALA A 195 -32.22 -6.03 28.06
CA ALA A 195 -31.23 -6.64 27.17
C ALA A 195 -30.78 -5.71 26.03
N TRP A 196 -31.68 -4.84 25.53
CA TRP A 196 -31.37 -3.89 24.47
C TRP A 196 -30.34 -2.83 24.90
N GLY A 197 -30.35 -2.40 26.18
CA GLY A 197 -29.44 -1.36 26.66
C GLY A 197 -27.98 -1.82 26.65
N TRP A 198 -27.74 -3.05 27.12
CA TRP A 198 -26.42 -3.67 27.07
C TRP A 198 -25.98 -4.02 25.64
N THR A 199 -26.92 -4.42 24.78
CA THR A 199 -26.66 -4.65 23.36
C THR A 199 -26.22 -3.36 22.67
N LEU A 200 -26.90 -2.24 22.96
CA LEU A 200 -26.52 -0.91 22.46
C LEU A 200 -25.15 -0.48 22.97
N ALA A 201 -24.83 -0.74 24.24
CA ALA A 201 -23.51 -0.44 24.79
C ALA A 201 -22.38 -1.21 24.07
N ALA A 202 -22.59 -2.50 23.76
CA ALA A 202 -21.64 -3.29 22.99
C ALA A 202 -21.48 -2.76 21.55
N LEU A 203 -22.60 -2.41 20.90
CA LEU A 203 -22.58 -1.80 19.56
C LEU A 203 -21.90 -0.43 19.54
N ALA A 204 -22.05 0.38 20.59
CA ALA A 204 -21.38 1.67 20.70
C ALA A 204 -19.86 1.52 20.74
N VAL A 205 -19.33 0.48 21.38
CA VAL A 205 -17.89 0.17 21.38
C VAL A 205 -17.41 -0.21 19.97
N LEU A 206 -18.17 -1.04 19.25
CA LEU A 206 -17.84 -1.44 17.88
C LEU A 206 -17.98 -0.29 16.87
N GLY A 207 -18.90 0.64 17.12
CA GLY A 207 -19.16 1.82 16.30
C GLY A 207 -18.25 3.02 16.59
N LEU A 208 -17.33 2.92 17.55
CA LEU A 208 -16.43 4.01 17.95
C LEU A 208 -15.62 4.63 16.77
N PRO A 209 -15.14 3.86 15.77
CA PRO A 209 -14.48 4.43 14.60
C PRO A 209 -15.35 5.40 13.78
N MET A 210 -16.68 5.29 13.87
CA MET A 210 -17.62 6.19 13.19
C MET A 210 -17.65 7.60 13.79
N LEU A 211 -17.04 7.80 14.97
CA LEU A 211 -16.93 9.13 15.58
C LEU A 211 -15.96 10.04 14.82
N GLN A 212 -14.92 9.49 14.20
CA GLN A 212 -13.91 10.31 13.52
C GLN A 212 -14.51 11.11 12.33
N PRO A 213 -15.24 10.48 11.38
CA PRO A 213 -15.91 11.23 10.32
C PRO A 213 -16.96 12.22 10.85
N ALA A 214 -17.62 11.89 11.97
CA ALA A 214 -18.59 12.78 12.61
C ALA A 214 -17.91 14.02 13.22
N LEU A 215 -16.73 13.86 13.82
CA LEU A 215 -15.92 14.96 14.34
C LEU A 215 -15.38 15.84 13.21
N ASP A 216 -14.96 15.26 12.10
CA ASP A 216 -14.50 16.03 10.94
C ASP A 216 -15.64 16.84 10.31
N LEU A 217 -16.86 16.29 10.28
CA LEU A 217 -18.05 17.05 9.87
C LEU A 217 -18.38 18.16 10.87
N PHE A 218 -18.24 17.91 12.17
CA PHE A 218 -18.48 18.90 13.23
C PHE A 218 -17.49 20.06 13.19
N ARG A 219 -16.22 19.80 12.87
CA ARG A 219 -15.17 20.83 12.70
C ARG A 219 -15.44 21.77 11.52
N GLY A 220 -16.24 21.34 10.55
CA GLY A 220 -16.64 22.15 9.41
C GLY A 220 -15.56 22.26 8.31
N PRO A 221 -15.89 22.95 7.20
CA PRO A 221 -14.97 23.09 6.07
C PRO A 221 -13.76 23.96 6.42
N SER A 222 -12.60 23.60 5.89
CA SER A 222 -11.37 24.40 5.97
C SER A 222 -11.06 25.06 4.62
N SER A 223 -10.16 26.04 4.60
CA SER A 223 -9.67 26.66 3.35
C SER A 223 -9.06 25.64 2.38
N THR A 224 -8.63 24.47 2.87
CA THR A 224 -8.04 23.38 2.09
C THR A 224 -9.02 22.27 1.71
N LYS A 225 -10.23 22.24 2.30
CA LYS A 225 -11.25 21.22 2.03
C LYS A 225 -12.63 21.87 1.83
N PRO A 226 -13.02 22.17 0.58
CA PRO A 226 -14.36 22.66 0.25
C PRO A 226 -15.46 21.73 0.77
N LEU A 227 -16.65 22.28 1.06
CA LEU A 227 -17.77 21.53 1.66
C LEU A 227 -18.14 20.26 0.87
N ARG A 228 -18.11 20.32 -0.47
CA ARG A 228 -18.39 19.16 -1.32
C ARG A 228 -17.40 18.02 -1.07
N VAL A 229 -16.12 18.34 -0.96
CA VAL A 229 -15.04 17.37 -0.70
C VAL A 229 -15.16 16.82 0.72
N LEU A 230 -15.42 17.68 1.71
CA LEU A 230 -15.66 17.25 3.09
C LEU A 230 -16.82 16.25 3.18
N LEU A 231 -17.95 16.55 2.54
CA LEU A 231 -19.13 15.67 2.54
C LEU A 231 -18.87 14.36 1.80
N SER A 232 -18.18 14.38 0.66
CA SER A 232 -17.84 13.13 -0.05
C SER A 232 -16.89 12.26 0.78
N SER A 233 -15.84 12.84 1.35
CA SER A 233 -14.87 12.10 2.17
C SER A 233 -15.52 11.56 3.45
N ALA A 234 -16.29 12.37 4.18
CA ALA A 234 -16.97 11.92 5.39
C ALA A 234 -17.97 10.79 5.11
N ARG A 235 -18.67 10.83 3.97
CA ARG A 235 -19.57 9.74 3.55
C ARG A 235 -18.80 8.46 3.27
N GLU A 236 -17.66 8.55 2.59
CA GLU A 236 -16.83 7.40 2.27
C GLU A 236 -16.20 6.78 3.53
N ASP A 237 -15.65 7.62 4.41
CA ASP A 237 -15.08 7.19 5.69
C ASP A 237 -16.15 6.57 6.60
N LEU A 238 -17.35 7.15 6.65
CA LEU A 238 -18.47 6.59 7.41
C LEU A 238 -18.93 5.24 6.84
N LYS A 239 -18.95 5.10 5.51
CA LYS A 239 -19.28 3.82 4.86
C LYS A 239 -18.25 2.75 5.21
N ILE A 240 -16.95 3.08 5.19
CA ILE A 240 -15.87 2.16 5.58
C ILE A 240 -16.01 1.79 7.06
N ALA A 241 -16.13 2.76 7.95
CA ALA A 241 -16.26 2.54 9.40
C ALA A 241 -17.51 1.70 9.74
N ALA A 242 -18.66 1.98 9.11
CA ALA A 242 -19.87 1.18 9.28
C ALA A 242 -19.71 -0.25 8.76
N SER A 243 -19.02 -0.43 7.63
CA SER A 243 -18.74 -1.76 7.07
C SER A 243 -17.82 -2.57 7.99
N GLN A 244 -16.79 -1.92 8.55
CA GLN A 244 -15.90 -2.53 9.55
C GLN A 244 -16.69 -2.92 10.82
N ALA A 245 -17.49 -2.01 11.39
CA ALA A 245 -18.28 -2.30 12.58
C ALA A 245 -19.29 -3.44 12.35
N LEU A 246 -19.90 -3.51 11.17
CA LEU A 246 -20.79 -4.61 10.78
C LEU A 246 -20.02 -5.95 10.70
N LEU A 247 -18.87 -5.97 10.03
CA LEU A 247 -18.05 -7.17 9.92
C LEU A 247 -17.50 -7.62 11.27
N GLU A 248 -17.04 -6.70 12.12
CA GLU A 248 -16.63 -7.01 13.50
C GLU A 248 -17.77 -7.63 14.30
N THR A 249 -19.00 -7.12 14.14
CA THR A 249 -20.20 -7.67 14.80
C THR A 249 -20.51 -9.09 14.31
N MET A 250 -20.48 -9.31 12.99
CA MET A 250 -20.74 -10.62 12.36
C MET A 250 -19.69 -11.66 12.74
N LEU A 251 -18.42 -11.25 12.84
CA LEU A 251 -17.29 -12.13 13.13
C LEU A 251 -16.98 -12.25 14.63
N LEU A 252 -17.69 -11.51 15.49
CA LEU A 252 -17.39 -11.34 16.92
C LEU A 252 -17.22 -12.66 17.65
N ALA A 253 -18.17 -13.59 17.51
CA ALA A 253 -18.13 -14.88 18.23
C ALA A 253 -16.89 -15.71 17.87
N ASN A 254 -16.60 -15.83 16.56
CA ASN A 254 -15.43 -16.57 16.10
C ASN A 254 -14.10 -15.87 16.45
N ARG A 255 -14.08 -14.53 16.36
CA ARG A 255 -12.92 -13.72 16.76
C ARG A 255 -12.64 -13.87 18.25
N ALA A 256 -13.65 -13.75 19.10
CA ALA A 256 -13.55 -13.92 20.54
C ALA A 256 -12.99 -15.30 20.92
N TYR A 257 -13.53 -16.37 20.33
CA TYR A 257 -12.98 -17.73 20.50
C TYR A 257 -11.50 -17.80 20.10
N GLY A 258 -11.16 -17.28 18.92
CA GLY A 258 -9.78 -17.28 18.43
C GLY A 258 -8.80 -16.51 19.33
N MET A 259 -9.24 -15.40 19.92
CA MET A 259 -8.44 -14.63 20.89
C MET A 259 -8.26 -15.42 22.19
N VAL A 260 -9.33 -15.95 22.78
CA VAL A 260 -9.25 -16.77 24.00
C VAL A 260 -8.34 -17.99 23.78
N GLN A 261 -8.49 -18.68 22.65
CA GLN A 261 -7.65 -19.82 22.30
C GLN A 261 -6.17 -19.40 22.21
N ALA A 262 -5.86 -18.30 21.52
CA ALA A 262 -4.49 -17.78 21.42
C ALA A 262 -3.89 -17.46 22.81
N VAL A 263 -4.66 -16.81 23.69
CA VAL A 263 -4.26 -16.48 25.06
C VAL A 263 -4.01 -17.74 25.87
N VAL A 264 -4.98 -18.65 25.94
CA VAL A 264 -4.88 -19.89 26.74
C VAL A 264 -3.71 -20.75 26.27
N VAL A 265 -3.58 -20.97 24.95
CA VAL A 265 -2.47 -21.74 24.37
C VAL A 265 -1.13 -21.11 24.74
N THR A 266 -1.03 -19.78 24.70
CA THR A 266 0.21 -19.08 25.05
C THR A 266 0.56 -19.21 26.52
N ILE A 267 -0.42 -19.03 27.41
CA ILE A 267 -0.22 -19.17 28.86
C ILE A 267 0.22 -20.60 29.17
N VAL A 268 -0.48 -21.62 28.64
CA VAL A 268 -0.13 -23.03 28.85
C VAL A 268 1.27 -23.33 28.31
N ARG A 269 1.62 -22.84 27.11
CA ARG A 269 2.94 -23.10 26.52
C ARG A 269 4.06 -22.38 27.25
N THR A 270 3.84 -21.15 27.69
CA THR A 270 4.90 -20.33 28.29
C THR A 270 5.10 -20.69 29.77
N VAL A 271 4.02 -20.99 30.49
CA VAL A 271 4.06 -21.27 31.94
C VAL A 271 4.22 -22.76 32.23
N MET A 272 3.51 -23.64 31.52
CA MET A 272 3.46 -25.07 31.86
C MET A 272 4.36 -25.93 30.97
N THR A 273 4.16 -25.93 29.66
CA THR A 273 4.78 -26.96 28.79
C THR A 273 6.15 -26.60 28.26
N ARG A 274 6.44 -25.31 28.05
CA ARG A 274 7.65 -24.77 27.40
C ARG A 274 8.02 -25.43 26.07
N ARG A 275 7.00 -25.89 25.32
CA ARG A 275 7.16 -26.54 24.01
C ARG A 275 6.39 -25.79 22.92
N ARG A 276 6.89 -25.82 21.68
CA ARG A 276 6.26 -25.21 20.50
C ARG A 276 5.94 -23.72 20.69
N LEU A 277 6.86 -22.97 21.29
CA LEU A 277 6.71 -21.52 21.54
C LEU A 277 6.70 -20.71 20.23
N LEU A 278 7.36 -21.22 19.19
CA LEU A 278 7.44 -20.61 17.86
C LEU A 278 6.52 -21.26 16.81
N GLU A 279 5.45 -21.94 17.19
CA GLU A 279 4.57 -22.55 16.18
C GLU A 279 3.72 -21.48 15.48
N TRP A 280 3.99 -21.22 14.19
CA TRP A 280 3.18 -20.36 13.33
C TRP A 280 3.27 -20.80 11.87
N GLU A 281 2.31 -20.37 11.05
CA GLU A 281 2.32 -20.54 9.60
C GLU A 281 2.71 -19.22 8.92
N THR A 282 3.50 -19.28 7.84
CA THR A 282 3.90 -18.07 7.12
C THR A 282 2.75 -17.49 6.31
N ALA A 283 2.77 -16.16 6.12
CA ALA A 283 1.79 -15.44 5.31
C ALA A 283 1.72 -16.01 3.88
N ALA A 284 2.87 -16.33 3.28
CA ALA A 284 2.98 -16.98 1.97
C ALA A 284 2.34 -18.37 1.94
N THR A 285 2.54 -19.22 2.95
CA THR A 285 1.90 -20.55 3.00
C THR A 285 0.40 -20.46 3.24
N SER A 286 -0.07 -19.48 4.03
CA SER A 286 -1.49 -19.30 4.31
C SER A 286 -2.26 -18.72 3.12
N SER A 287 -1.63 -17.82 2.36
CA SER A 287 -2.19 -17.24 1.13
C SER A 287 -2.18 -18.26 0.00
N ALA A 288 -1.11 -19.03 -0.21
CA ALA A 288 -1.06 -20.10 -1.22
C ALA A 288 -2.13 -21.19 -0.98
N ARG A 289 -2.35 -21.61 0.28
CA ARG A 289 -3.40 -22.58 0.63
C ARG A 289 -4.81 -22.00 0.46
N SER A 290 -4.97 -20.68 0.50
CA SER A 290 -6.26 -20.00 0.30
C SER A 290 -6.52 -19.64 -1.17
N ALA A 291 -5.48 -19.33 -1.93
CA ALA A 291 -5.53 -18.99 -3.35
C ALA A 291 -5.83 -20.20 -4.24
N GLY A 292 -5.45 -21.41 -3.82
CA GLY A 292 -5.68 -22.65 -4.56
C GLY A 292 -7.05 -23.30 -4.40
N VAL A 293 -7.97 -22.72 -3.63
CA VAL A 293 -9.25 -23.35 -3.27
C VAL A 293 -10.43 -22.50 -3.76
N PHE A 294 -10.57 -22.33 -5.07
CA PHE A 294 -11.76 -21.70 -5.69
C PHE A 294 -12.71 -22.76 -6.25
N THR A 295 -13.27 -23.60 -5.37
CA THR A 295 -14.38 -24.54 -5.62
C THR A 295 -15.14 -24.79 -4.30
N ARG A 296 -16.21 -25.63 -4.29
CA ARG A 296 -17.00 -26.01 -3.09
C ARG A 296 -16.16 -26.29 -1.82
N SER A 297 -14.91 -26.73 -2.00
CA SER A 297 -13.89 -26.92 -0.96
C SER A 297 -13.59 -25.65 -0.13
N ALA A 298 -13.76 -24.44 -0.67
CA ALA A 298 -13.46 -23.19 0.04
C ALA A 298 -14.41 -22.95 1.21
N ALA A 299 -15.70 -23.11 0.97
CA ALA A 299 -16.72 -22.94 2.01
C ALA A 299 -16.52 -23.96 3.15
N LEU A 300 -16.08 -25.18 2.84
CA LEU A 300 -15.75 -26.20 3.84
C LEU A 300 -14.53 -25.80 4.69
N VAL A 301 -13.50 -25.21 4.09
CA VAL A 301 -12.33 -24.69 4.84
C VAL A 301 -12.75 -23.57 5.80
N PHE A 302 -13.56 -22.61 5.34
CA PHE A 302 -14.07 -21.54 6.19
C PHE A 302 -14.95 -22.08 7.31
N LEU A 303 -15.83 -23.04 7.03
CA LEU A 303 -16.66 -23.68 8.04
C LEU A 303 -15.81 -24.43 9.08
N ALA A 304 -14.79 -25.15 8.64
CA ALA A 304 -13.88 -25.90 9.51
C ALA A 304 -13.01 -25.00 10.39
N GLU A 305 -12.56 -23.84 9.88
CA GLU A 305 -11.72 -22.89 10.63
C GLU A 305 -12.52 -21.91 11.49
N MET A 306 -13.80 -21.69 11.16
CA MET A 306 -14.68 -20.74 11.83
C MET A 306 -15.87 -21.40 12.54
N TRP A 307 -15.77 -22.70 12.84
CA TRP A 307 -16.84 -23.49 13.46
C TRP A 307 -17.36 -22.90 14.79
N ALA A 308 -16.50 -22.18 15.52
CA ALA A 308 -16.84 -21.62 16.82
C ALA A 308 -17.97 -20.59 16.74
N GLY A 309 -18.07 -19.81 15.65
CA GLY A 309 -19.16 -18.85 15.45
C GLY A 309 -20.53 -19.51 15.48
N PRO A 310 -20.82 -20.44 14.54
CA PRO A 310 -22.05 -21.23 14.53
C PRO A 310 -22.33 -21.99 15.83
N THR A 311 -21.33 -22.62 16.45
CA THR A 311 -21.52 -23.35 17.70
C THR A 311 -21.90 -22.43 18.85
N ILE A 312 -21.23 -21.27 19.00
CA ILE A 312 -21.59 -20.27 20.01
C ILE A 312 -23.01 -19.75 19.77
N ALA A 313 -23.41 -19.53 18.52
CA ALA A 313 -24.77 -19.12 18.18
C ALA A 313 -25.82 -20.16 18.62
N LEU A 314 -25.59 -21.46 18.38
CA LEU A 314 -26.50 -22.53 18.81
C LEU A 314 -26.61 -22.62 20.33
N VAL A 315 -25.46 -22.64 21.02
CA VAL A 315 -25.42 -22.73 22.48
C VAL A 315 -26.07 -21.51 23.12
N ALA A 316 -25.79 -20.30 22.60
CA ALA A 316 -26.41 -19.07 23.07
C ALA A 316 -27.91 -19.05 22.82
N THR A 317 -28.38 -19.51 21.66
CA THR A 317 -29.82 -19.61 21.35
C THR A 317 -30.53 -20.50 22.37
N PHE A 318 -29.96 -21.68 22.66
CA PHE A 318 -30.51 -22.59 23.67
C PHE A 318 -30.49 -21.98 25.08
N ALA A 319 -29.39 -21.35 25.48
CA ALA A 319 -29.28 -20.70 26.79
C ALA A 319 -30.27 -19.54 26.96
N ILE A 320 -30.46 -18.70 25.94
CA ILE A 320 -31.42 -17.59 25.95
C ILE A 320 -32.84 -18.15 26.02
N TRP A 321 -33.14 -19.19 25.26
CA TRP A 321 -34.45 -19.84 25.30
C TRP A 321 -34.78 -20.40 26.70
N GLN A 322 -33.79 -20.94 27.42
CA GLN A 322 -34.03 -21.49 28.76
C GLN A 322 -34.03 -20.44 29.87
N LEU A 323 -33.20 -19.41 29.76
CA LEU A 323 -32.97 -18.45 30.84
C LEU A 323 -33.78 -17.16 30.70
N ARG A 324 -34.00 -16.69 29.46
CA ARG A 324 -34.62 -15.39 29.19
C ARG A 324 -35.14 -15.25 27.74
N VAL A 325 -36.23 -15.96 27.42
CA VAL A 325 -36.84 -15.97 26.07
C VAL A 325 -37.14 -14.56 25.53
N GLU A 326 -37.51 -13.62 26.40
CA GLU A 326 -37.80 -12.23 26.03
C GLU A 326 -36.62 -11.51 25.36
N ALA A 327 -35.38 -11.94 25.60
CA ALA A 327 -34.20 -11.37 24.96
C ALA A 327 -33.96 -11.92 23.55
N LEU A 328 -34.64 -13.00 23.16
CA LEU A 328 -34.43 -13.69 21.89
C LEU A 328 -34.63 -12.78 20.66
N PRO A 329 -35.67 -11.93 20.56
CA PRO A 329 -35.83 -11.02 19.42
C PRO A 329 -34.65 -10.05 19.24
N ILE A 330 -34.03 -9.62 20.34
CA ILE A 330 -32.89 -8.70 20.33
C ILE A 330 -31.61 -9.44 19.94
N ALA A 331 -31.43 -10.66 20.43
CA ALA A 331 -30.25 -11.48 20.14
C ALA A 331 -30.28 -12.10 18.74
N LEU A 332 -31.47 -12.36 18.18
CA LEU A 332 -31.66 -13.10 16.93
C LEU A 332 -30.81 -12.58 15.75
N PRO A 333 -30.72 -11.27 15.46
CA PRO A 333 -29.89 -10.77 14.36
C PRO A 333 -28.41 -11.15 14.53
N PHE A 334 -27.89 -11.10 15.76
CA PHE A 334 -26.50 -11.46 16.07
C PHE A 334 -26.28 -12.96 15.96
N LEU A 335 -27.22 -13.77 16.47
CA LEU A 335 -27.14 -15.22 16.40
C LEU A 335 -27.16 -15.71 14.95
N VAL A 336 -28.01 -15.12 14.11
CA VAL A 336 -28.05 -15.38 12.66
C VAL A 336 -26.74 -14.95 12.00
N ALA A 337 -26.21 -13.76 12.34
CA ALA A 337 -24.94 -13.28 11.83
C ALA A 337 -23.76 -14.22 12.18
N TRP A 338 -23.69 -14.69 13.43
CA TRP A 338 -22.66 -15.63 13.89
C TRP A 338 -22.78 -17.00 13.22
N MET A 339 -24.00 -17.47 13.00
CA MET A 339 -24.28 -18.68 12.24
C MET A 339 -23.84 -18.56 10.77
N ALA A 340 -24.11 -17.43 10.13
CA ALA A 340 -23.75 -17.17 8.74
C ALA A 340 -22.28 -16.76 8.54
N SER A 341 -21.55 -16.47 9.63
CA SER A 341 -20.20 -15.88 9.60
C SER A 341 -19.19 -16.62 8.70
N PRO A 342 -19.13 -17.97 8.63
CA PRO A 342 -18.17 -18.64 7.74
C PRO A 342 -18.48 -18.41 6.26
N PHE A 343 -19.77 -18.33 5.89
CA PHE A 343 -20.20 -18.11 4.51
C PHE A 343 -19.97 -16.65 4.08
N VAL A 344 -20.29 -15.70 4.98
CA VAL A 344 -19.99 -14.28 4.76
C VAL A 344 -18.49 -14.08 4.60
N ALA A 345 -17.68 -14.63 5.50
CA ALA A 345 -16.22 -14.55 5.45
C ALA A 345 -15.65 -15.15 4.15
N CYS A 346 -16.17 -16.30 3.71
CA CYS A 346 -15.79 -16.92 2.44
C CYS A 346 -16.14 -16.01 1.25
N TRP A 347 -17.35 -15.43 1.23
CA TRP A 347 -17.82 -14.58 0.15
C TRP A 347 -16.98 -13.29 0.03
N ILE A 348 -16.73 -12.58 1.13
CA ILE A 348 -15.95 -11.33 1.11
C ILE A 348 -14.45 -11.56 0.86
N SER A 349 -13.94 -12.76 1.12
CA SER A 349 -12.54 -13.15 0.89
C SER A 349 -12.27 -13.58 -0.56
N ARG A 350 -13.28 -13.62 -1.43
CA ARG A 350 -13.08 -13.97 -2.84
C ARG A 350 -12.33 -12.85 -3.53
N THR A 351 -11.18 -13.19 -4.10
CA THR A 351 -10.44 -12.31 -5.01
C THR A 351 -11.20 -12.23 -6.33
N PRO A 352 -11.63 -11.03 -6.77
CA PRO A 352 -12.12 -10.86 -8.12
C PRO A 352 -11.03 -11.31 -9.09
N ALA A 353 -11.38 -12.03 -10.15
CA ALA A 353 -10.43 -12.21 -11.24
C ALA A 353 -10.00 -10.82 -11.72
N PRO A 354 -8.71 -10.58 -12.03
CA PRO A 354 -8.27 -9.30 -12.58
C PRO A 354 -9.05 -9.07 -13.86
N ALA A 355 -10.08 -8.23 -13.78
CA ALA A 355 -10.78 -7.76 -14.95
C ALA A 355 -9.80 -6.79 -15.61
N ARG A 356 -9.08 -7.24 -16.65
CA ARG A 356 -8.45 -6.30 -17.58
C ARG A 356 -9.61 -5.54 -18.20
N PRO A 357 -9.81 -4.24 -17.89
CA PRO A 357 -10.86 -3.49 -18.56
C PRO A 357 -10.53 -3.56 -20.06
N VAL A 358 -11.42 -4.19 -20.83
CA VAL A 358 -11.31 -4.16 -22.29
C VAL A 358 -11.67 -2.72 -22.65
N LEU A 359 -10.66 -1.95 -23.05
CA LEU A 359 -10.87 -0.58 -23.50
C LEU A 359 -11.82 -0.61 -24.71
N GLY A 360 -12.79 0.29 -24.73
CA GLY A 360 -13.58 0.51 -25.93
C GLY A 360 -12.66 0.95 -27.07
N GLN A 361 -13.02 0.65 -28.31
CA GLN A 361 -12.22 1.04 -29.49
C GLN A 361 -11.96 2.56 -29.52
N THR A 362 -12.94 3.36 -29.10
CA THR A 362 -12.81 4.82 -28.99
C THR A 362 -11.77 5.23 -27.95
N ASP A 363 -11.79 4.66 -26.75
CA ASP A 363 -10.82 4.96 -25.69
C ASP A 363 -9.40 4.52 -26.09
N ALA A 364 -9.29 3.36 -26.74
CA ALA A 364 -8.01 2.86 -27.25
C ALA A 364 -7.44 3.80 -28.32
N ALA A 365 -8.26 4.24 -29.27
CA ALA A 365 -7.84 5.18 -30.32
C ALA A 365 -7.42 6.54 -29.74
N GLU A 366 -8.15 7.05 -28.75
CA GLU A 366 -7.79 8.29 -28.04
C GLU A 366 -6.44 8.15 -27.33
N LEU A 367 -6.22 7.06 -26.60
CA LEU A 367 -4.95 6.81 -25.92
C LEU A 367 -3.78 6.67 -26.90
N ARG A 368 -4.00 6.06 -28.07
CA ARG A 368 -2.97 5.98 -29.14
C ARG A 368 -2.65 7.35 -29.72
N ARG A 369 -3.65 8.22 -29.94
CA ARG A 369 -3.41 9.62 -30.36
C ARG A 369 -2.66 10.42 -29.29
N ILE A 370 -2.99 10.24 -28.01
CA ILE A 370 -2.25 10.84 -26.89
C ILE A 370 -0.80 10.34 -26.90
N ALA A 371 -0.56 9.04 -27.10
CA ALA A 371 0.78 8.48 -27.21
C ALA A 371 1.54 9.10 -28.39
N ARG A 372 0.92 9.24 -29.57
CA ARG A 372 1.54 9.85 -30.75
C ARG A 372 1.92 11.32 -30.53
N ARG A 373 1.05 12.10 -29.88
CA ARG A 373 1.32 13.49 -29.47
C ARG A 373 2.44 13.59 -28.45
N THR A 374 2.46 12.67 -27.48
CA THR A 374 3.50 12.61 -26.45
C THR A 374 4.85 12.24 -27.08
N TRP A 375 4.87 11.28 -28.01
CA TRP A 375 6.05 10.92 -28.78
C TRP A 375 6.63 12.10 -29.57
N HIS A 376 5.77 12.98 -30.10
CA HIS A 376 6.23 14.17 -30.83
C HIS A 376 7.16 15.07 -29.99
N TYR A 377 7.03 15.09 -28.66
CA TYR A 377 7.98 15.78 -27.78
C TYR A 377 9.39 15.22 -27.98
N PHE A 378 9.57 13.92 -27.80
CA PHE A 378 10.87 13.28 -27.92
C PHE A 378 11.40 13.32 -29.36
N ASP A 379 10.53 13.13 -30.34
CA ASP A 379 10.88 13.22 -31.76
C ASP A 379 11.40 14.60 -32.16
N ARG A 380 10.80 15.67 -31.61
CA ARG A 380 11.16 17.05 -31.91
C ARG A 380 12.40 17.55 -31.15
N PHE A 381 12.56 17.14 -29.90
CA PHE A 381 13.55 17.73 -28.99
C PHE A 381 14.77 16.85 -28.72
N ILE A 382 14.75 15.56 -29.05
CA ILE A 382 15.95 14.72 -29.03
C ILE A 382 16.60 14.81 -30.40
N THR A 383 17.56 15.73 -30.54
CA THR A 383 18.20 16.02 -31.82
C THR A 383 19.72 15.89 -31.73
N LEU A 384 20.40 16.06 -32.86
CA LEU A 384 21.86 16.11 -32.90
C LEU A 384 22.44 17.31 -32.11
N GLU A 385 21.75 18.46 -32.09
CA GLU A 385 22.19 19.66 -31.35
C GLU A 385 22.21 19.41 -29.83
N ASP A 386 21.28 18.61 -29.35
CA ASP A 386 21.17 18.19 -27.95
C ASP A 386 21.91 16.87 -27.65
N HIS A 387 22.81 16.44 -28.54
CA HIS A 387 23.57 15.19 -28.44
C HIS A 387 22.68 13.96 -28.20
N TRP A 388 21.47 13.94 -28.75
CA TRP A 388 20.49 12.87 -28.57
C TRP A 388 20.08 12.66 -27.10
N LEU A 389 20.14 13.71 -26.29
CA LEU A 389 19.66 13.73 -24.91
C LEU A 389 18.35 14.53 -24.82
N PRO A 390 17.35 14.06 -24.04
CA PRO A 390 16.10 14.79 -23.86
C PRO A 390 16.29 16.01 -22.94
N PRO A 391 15.66 17.16 -23.25
CA PRO A 391 15.65 18.30 -22.34
C PRO A 391 14.72 18.06 -21.16
N ASP A 392 15.01 18.74 -20.05
CA ASP A 392 14.29 18.64 -18.79
C ASP A 392 12.86 19.19 -18.87
N ASN A 393 12.67 20.31 -19.57
CA ASN A 393 11.35 20.85 -19.83
C ASN A 393 11.34 21.76 -21.06
N VAL A 394 10.14 21.88 -21.64
CA VAL A 394 9.84 22.83 -22.72
C VAL A 394 8.61 23.64 -22.32
N GLN A 395 8.70 24.97 -22.44
CA GLN A 395 7.64 25.90 -22.07
C GLN A 395 7.13 26.67 -23.29
N SER A 396 5.81 26.82 -23.39
CA SER A 396 5.13 27.38 -24.58
C SER A 396 4.26 28.62 -24.28
N SER A 397 4.52 29.35 -23.19
CA SER A 397 3.63 30.44 -22.73
C SER A 397 3.62 31.69 -23.62
N THR A 398 4.75 32.09 -24.18
CA THR A 398 4.85 33.29 -25.06
C THR A 398 5.91 33.13 -26.15
N SER A 399 6.99 32.40 -25.86
CA SER A 399 7.97 31.90 -26.83
C SER A 399 8.38 30.50 -26.40
N LEU A 400 8.81 29.68 -27.36
CA LEU A 400 9.29 28.33 -27.08
C LEU A 400 10.62 28.41 -26.32
N CYS A 401 10.62 28.01 -25.05
CA CYS A 401 11.82 27.96 -24.22
C CYS A 401 12.17 26.51 -23.93
N ILE A 402 13.38 26.09 -24.31
CA ILE A 402 13.90 24.73 -24.09
C ILE A 402 14.93 24.82 -22.96
N ALA A 403 14.72 24.03 -21.90
CA ALA A 403 15.73 23.86 -20.87
C ALA A 403 16.74 22.82 -21.36
N HIS A 404 17.84 23.29 -21.95
CA HIS A 404 18.98 22.49 -22.43
C HIS A 404 19.79 21.87 -21.27
N ARG A 405 19.10 21.08 -20.45
CA ARG A 405 19.67 20.28 -19.38
C ARG A 405 18.97 18.95 -19.30
N THR A 406 19.67 17.90 -18.90
CA THR A 406 19.10 16.57 -18.73
C THR A 406 19.54 15.93 -17.42
N SER A 407 18.78 14.94 -16.98
CA SER A 407 19.02 14.14 -15.77
C SER A 407 19.02 12.64 -16.12
N PRO A 408 19.51 11.76 -15.23
CA PRO A 408 19.44 10.32 -15.47
C PRO A 408 18.01 9.80 -15.68
N THR A 409 17.00 10.33 -14.98
CA THR A 409 15.60 9.99 -15.22
C THR A 409 15.15 10.45 -16.61
N ASN A 410 15.50 11.68 -17.03
CA ASN A 410 15.10 12.19 -18.35
C ASN A 410 15.67 11.30 -19.46
N ILE A 411 16.96 10.92 -19.36
CA ILE A 411 17.61 9.97 -20.28
C ILE A 411 16.85 8.64 -20.30
N GLY A 412 16.56 8.07 -19.14
CA GLY A 412 15.80 6.81 -19.03
C GLY A 412 14.41 6.91 -19.69
N MET A 413 13.69 8.00 -19.47
CA MET A 413 12.39 8.26 -20.09
C MET A 413 12.49 8.42 -21.61
N GLY A 414 13.53 9.10 -22.11
CA GLY A 414 13.76 9.24 -23.55
C GLY A 414 14.02 7.88 -24.22
N LEU A 415 14.84 7.03 -23.60
CA LEU A 415 15.11 5.68 -24.08
C LEU A 415 13.85 4.80 -24.13
N LEU A 416 13.08 4.75 -23.02
CA LEU A 416 11.85 3.97 -22.96
C LEU A 416 10.75 4.53 -23.87
N SER A 417 10.67 5.84 -24.03
CA SER A 417 9.71 6.46 -24.96
C SER A 417 10.04 6.13 -26.41
N THR A 418 11.33 6.00 -26.75
CA THR A 418 11.78 5.56 -28.08
C THR A 418 11.39 4.09 -28.34
N LEU A 419 11.58 3.21 -27.34
CA LEU A 419 11.11 1.82 -27.43
C LEU A 419 9.58 1.75 -27.56
N ALA A 420 8.84 2.49 -26.74
CA ALA A 420 7.38 2.51 -26.83
C ALA A 420 6.89 3.05 -28.18
N ALA A 421 7.58 4.02 -28.78
CA ALA A 421 7.26 4.52 -30.10
C ALA A 421 7.40 3.45 -31.19
N HIS A 422 8.39 2.57 -31.08
CA HIS A 422 8.47 1.38 -31.93
C HIS A 422 7.28 0.44 -31.69
N ASP A 423 6.92 0.15 -30.45
CA ASP A 423 5.79 -0.73 -30.11
C ASP A 423 4.42 -0.20 -30.59
N TYR A 424 4.28 1.12 -30.74
CA TYR A 424 3.11 1.75 -31.35
C TYR A 424 3.16 1.81 -32.89
N GLY A 425 4.28 1.46 -33.51
CA GLY A 425 4.51 1.55 -34.96
C GLY A 425 4.85 2.96 -35.45
N PHE A 426 5.31 3.85 -34.58
CA PHE A 426 5.74 5.20 -34.95
C PHE A 426 7.18 5.24 -35.49
N LEU A 427 7.97 4.21 -35.20
CA LEU A 427 9.34 4.00 -35.65
C LEU A 427 9.48 2.56 -36.15
N ASP A 428 10.31 2.35 -37.15
CA ASP A 428 10.80 1.01 -37.50
C ASP A 428 11.98 0.59 -36.60
N ALA A 429 12.40 -0.67 -36.73
CA ALA A 429 13.45 -1.25 -35.90
C ALA A 429 14.82 -0.58 -36.13
N ASP A 430 15.09 -0.14 -37.36
CA ASP A 430 16.35 0.53 -37.72
C ASP A 430 16.44 1.93 -37.08
N MET A 431 15.36 2.71 -37.15
CA MET A 431 15.26 4.02 -36.50
C MET A 431 15.33 3.91 -34.98
N LEU A 432 14.70 2.88 -34.39
CA LEU A 432 14.85 2.56 -32.97
C LEU A 432 16.33 2.31 -32.62
N ALA A 433 16.98 1.42 -33.36
CA ALA A 433 18.38 1.04 -33.11
C ALA A 433 19.33 2.23 -33.24
N ASP A 434 19.18 3.06 -34.28
CA ASP A 434 20.02 4.24 -34.49
C ASP A 434 19.86 5.26 -33.36
N ARG A 435 18.61 5.60 -32.98
CA ARG A 435 18.35 6.57 -31.90
C ARG A 435 18.91 6.09 -30.56
N ILE A 436 18.63 4.84 -30.18
CA ILE A 436 19.13 4.27 -28.92
C ILE A 436 20.65 4.23 -28.91
N SER A 437 21.29 3.81 -30.01
CA SER A 437 22.75 3.73 -30.11
C SER A 437 23.40 5.09 -29.95
N ARG A 438 22.83 6.15 -30.56
CA ARG A 438 23.34 7.52 -30.43
C ARG A 438 23.19 8.05 -29.01
N THR A 439 22.04 7.87 -28.38
CA THR A 439 21.83 8.29 -26.98
C THR A 439 22.79 7.57 -26.04
N LEU A 440 22.96 6.24 -26.17
CA LEU A 440 23.88 5.48 -25.33
C LEU A 440 25.34 5.89 -25.54
N ALA A 441 25.76 6.12 -26.78
CA ALA A 441 27.11 6.62 -27.07
C ALA A 441 27.38 7.98 -26.40
N THR A 442 26.41 8.89 -26.40
CA THR A 442 26.52 10.16 -25.66
C THR A 442 26.61 9.92 -24.15
N VAL A 443 25.76 9.05 -23.60
CA VAL A 443 25.75 8.71 -22.16
C VAL A 443 27.06 8.07 -21.70
N GLU A 444 27.73 7.34 -22.58
CA GLU A 444 29.07 6.78 -22.36
C GLU A 444 30.16 7.86 -22.23
N ALA A 445 29.99 9.00 -22.89
CA ALA A 445 30.94 10.10 -22.86
C ALA A 445 30.77 11.09 -21.68
N LEU A 446 29.66 11.03 -20.95
CA LEU A 446 29.37 11.95 -19.84
C LEU A 446 30.36 11.80 -18.66
N GLU A 447 30.67 12.91 -17.97
CA GLU A 447 31.41 12.90 -16.71
C GLU A 447 30.71 11.98 -15.68
N ARG A 448 31.44 11.10 -14.99
CA ARG A 448 30.87 10.16 -14.00
C ARG A 448 31.57 10.25 -12.66
N HIS A 449 30.86 9.91 -11.60
CA HIS A 449 31.41 9.76 -10.26
C HIS A 449 31.22 8.33 -9.77
N GLU A 450 32.32 7.58 -9.60
CA GLU A 450 32.30 6.17 -9.17
C GLU A 450 31.36 5.27 -9.99
N GLY A 451 31.28 5.53 -11.30
CA GLY A 451 30.40 4.80 -12.22
C GLY A 451 28.97 5.34 -12.30
N HIS A 452 28.59 6.30 -11.44
CA HIS A 452 27.30 6.98 -11.50
C HIS A 452 27.33 8.20 -12.41
N ILE A 453 26.20 8.43 -13.09
CA ILE A 453 25.91 9.66 -13.82
C ILE A 453 25.47 10.73 -12.80
N LEU A 454 25.95 11.96 -12.97
CA LEU A 454 25.60 13.13 -12.16
C LEU A 454 24.16 13.57 -12.45
N ASN A 455 23.59 14.39 -11.57
CA ASN A 455 22.17 14.74 -11.67
C ASN A 455 21.85 15.65 -12.87
N TRP A 456 22.77 16.49 -13.31
CA TRP A 456 22.50 17.51 -14.34
C TRP A 456 23.64 17.65 -15.34
N TYR A 457 23.31 17.60 -16.62
CA TYR A 457 24.20 17.92 -17.74
C TYR A 457 23.54 18.92 -18.66
N ASP A 458 24.33 19.78 -19.29
CA ASP A 458 23.89 20.59 -20.42
C ASP A 458 23.81 19.71 -21.68
N THR A 459 22.68 19.73 -22.39
CA THR A 459 22.48 18.87 -23.57
C THR A 459 23.27 19.36 -24.80
N THR A 460 23.67 20.63 -24.84
CA THR A 460 24.35 21.24 -26.00
C THR A 460 25.87 21.12 -25.96
N ASN A 461 26.45 20.88 -24.78
CA ASN A 461 27.91 20.79 -24.62
C ASN A 461 28.39 19.63 -23.72
N LEU A 462 27.47 18.89 -23.09
CA LEU A 462 27.74 17.74 -22.21
C LEU A 462 28.41 18.07 -20.87
N ASP A 463 28.55 19.35 -20.51
CA ASP A 463 29.15 19.75 -19.24
C ASP A 463 28.25 19.39 -18.06
N ALA A 464 28.87 18.88 -17.00
CA ALA A 464 28.20 18.64 -15.72
C ALA A 464 27.85 19.98 -15.04
N LEU A 465 26.54 20.20 -14.85
CA LEU A 465 26.01 21.43 -14.28
C LEU A 465 26.13 21.46 -12.75
N GLY A 466 26.29 22.67 -12.20
CA GLY A 466 26.32 22.89 -10.76
C GLY A 466 24.91 22.95 -10.14
N PRO A 467 24.69 22.41 -8.92
CA PRO A 467 25.63 21.66 -8.10
C PRO A 467 25.85 20.23 -8.64
N ARG A 468 27.10 19.75 -8.56
CA ARG A 468 27.46 18.39 -8.99
C ARG A 468 27.20 17.40 -7.85
N TYR A 469 26.24 16.51 -8.04
CA TYR A 469 25.94 15.43 -7.10
C TYR A 469 25.37 14.22 -7.82
N VAL A 470 25.46 13.06 -7.16
CA VAL A 470 24.79 11.84 -7.60
C VAL A 470 23.46 11.73 -6.86
N SER A 471 22.37 11.62 -7.61
CA SER A 471 21.06 11.26 -7.05
C SER A 471 20.87 9.76 -7.14
N THR A 472 20.72 9.11 -5.99
CA THR A 472 20.44 7.67 -5.92
C THR A 472 19.07 7.33 -6.50
N VAL A 473 18.10 8.24 -6.40
CA VAL A 473 16.75 8.10 -6.98
C VAL A 473 16.82 8.11 -8.51
N GLU A 474 17.48 9.12 -9.09
CA GLU A 474 17.65 9.24 -10.54
C GLU A 474 18.48 8.08 -11.11
N SER A 475 19.53 7.67 -10.39
CA SER A 475 20.34 6.49 -10.74
C SER A 475 19.49 5.22 -10.74
N GLY A 476 18.61 5.06 -9.74
CA GLY A 476 17.68 3.93 -9.66
C GLY A 476 16.67 3.92 -10.81
N ASN A 477 16.10 5.07 -11.15
CA ASN A 477 15.18 5.22 -12.29
C ASN A 477 15.86 4.86 -13.60
N LEU A 478 17.08 5.38 -13.85
CA LEU A 478 17.85 5.04 -15.04
C LEU A 478 18.19 3.55 -15.09
N ALA A 479 18.60 2.95 -13.98
CA ALA A 479 18.88 1.51 -13.92
C ALA A 479 17.65 0.68 -14.27
N GLY A 480 16.48 1.03 -13.72
CA GLY A 480 15.20 0.39 -14.07
C GLY A 480 14.84 0.58 -15.56
N ALA A 481 15.07 1.77 -16.10
CA ALA A 481 14.85 2.06 -17.52
C ALA A 481 15.76 1.23 -18.42
N LEU A 482 17.06 1.12 -18.10
CA LEU A 482 18.02 0.31 -18.86
C LEU A 482 17.69 -1.18 -18.81
N MET A 483 17.22 -1.70 -17.66
CA MET A 483 16.77 -3.09 -17.54
C MET A 483 15.56 -3.37 -18.43
N THR A 484 14.57 -2.47 -18.42
CA THR A 484 13.37 -2.58 -19.27
C THR A 484 13.72 -2.45 -20.75
N LEU A 485 14.55 -1.46 -21.10
CA LEU A 485 15.05 -1.27 -22.47
C LEU A 485 15.78 -2.52 -22.97
N ALA A 486 16.67 -3.09 -22.17
CA ALA A 486 17.40 -4.31 -22.53
C ALA A 486 16.48 -5.52 -22.71
N ALA A 487 15.37 -5.61 -21.97
CA ALA A 487 14.37 -6.65 -22.20
C ALA A 487 13.63 -6.43 -23.53
N GLY A 488 13.13 -5.21 -23.76
CA GLY A 488 12.41 -4.86 -24.99
C GLY A 488 13.26 -5.01 -26.25
N LEU A 489 14.51 -4.53 -26.24
CA LEU A 489 15.40 -4.69 -27.41
C LEU A 489 15.70 -6.17 -27.72
N ARG A 490 15.72 -7.06 -26.72
CA ARG A 490 15.87 -8.51 -26.96
C ARG A 490 14.61 -9.12 -27.57
N GLU A 491 13.44 -8.63 -27.19
CA GLU A 491 12.15 -9.03 -27.77
C GLU A 491 12.05 -8.56 -29.23
N VAL A 492 12.39 -7.29 -29.51
CA VAL A 492 12.45 -6.75 -30.88
C VAL A 492 13.43 -7.56 -31.73
N ALA A 493 14.61 -7.88 -31.21
CA ALA A 493 15.60 -8.68 -31.95
C ALA A 493 15.18 -10.14 -32.22
N GLN A 494 14.16 -10.64 -31.52
CA GLN A 494 13.61 -11.99 -31.70
C GLN A 494 12.31 -12.01 -32.50
N SER A 495 11.71 -10.85 -32.74
CA SER A 495 10.41 -10.72 -33.39
C SER A 495 10.60 -10.39 -34.86
N ASP A 496 9.73 -10.94 -35.71
CA ASP A 496 9.65 -10.51 -37.10
C ASP A 496 8.93 -9.14 -37.17
N GLU A 497 9.34 -8.28 -38.10
CA GLU A 497 8.63 -7.02 -38.34
C GLU A 497 7.17 -7.31 -38.74
N ASP A 498 6.23 -6.67 -38.05
CA ASP A 498 4.80 -6.75 -38.35
C ASP A 498 4.37 -5.48 -39.12
N PRO A 499 4.12 -5.57 -40.44
CA PRO A 499 3.69 -4.41 -41.23
C PRO A 499 2.38 -3.79 -40.74
N SER A 500 1.53 -4.56 -40.06
CA SER A 500 0.26 -4.05 -39.53
C SER A 500 0.47 -3.04 -38.41
N LEU A 501 1.59 -3.15 -37.67
CA LEU A 501 1.96 -2.21 -36.63
C LEU A 501 2.31 -0.84 -37.22
N CYS A 502 3.09 -0.81 -38.30
CA CYS A 502 3.44 0.41 -39.01
C CYS A 502 2.20 1.10 -39.62
N LEU A 503 1.27 0.33 -40.19
CA LEU A 503 0.00 0.85 -40.69
C LEU A 503 -0.85 1.47 -39.57
N ALA A 504 -0.90 0.81 -38.40
CA ALA A 504 -1.59 1.34 -37.23
C ALA A 504 -0.95 2.65 -36.72
N GLY A 505 0.38 2.74 -36.67
CA GLY A 505 1.10 3.95 -36.31
C GLY A 505 0.92 5.10 -37.32
N ALA A 506 0.81 4.77 -38.60
CA ALA A 506 0.48 5.73 -39.66
C ALA A 506 -0.96 6.25 -39.49
N ALA A 507 -1.92 5.38 -39.20
CA ALA A 507 -3.30 5.76 -38.91
C ALA A 507 -3.39 6.68 -37.67
N ASP A 508 -2.64 6.39 -36.60
CA ASP A 508 -2.58 7.28 -35.43
C ASP A 508 -2.03 8.66 -35.77
N THR A 509 -0.99 8.71 -36.61
CA THR A 509 -0.38 9.96 -37.08
C THR A 509 -1.35 10.77 -37.93
N ALA A 510 -2.06 10.12 -38.84
CA ALA A 510 -3.12 10.73 -39.63
C ALA A 510 -4.24 11.26 -38.73
N GLY A 511 -4.61 10.51 -37.67
CA GLY A 511 -5.61 10.90 -36.68
C GLY A 511 -5.24 12.19 -35.95
N VAL A 512 -4.00 12.28 -35.47
CA VAL A 512 -3.50 13.51 -34.83
C VAL A 512 -3.48 14.68 -35.81
N LEU A 513 -3.07 14.46 -37.06
CA LEU A 513 -3.03 15.49 -38.09
C LEU A 513 -4.44 16.02 -38.42
N ALA A 514 -5.43 15.13 -38.55
CA ALA A 514 -6.82 15.52 -38.77
C ALA A 514 -7.36 16.40 -37.63
N GLU A 515 -7.10 16.03 -36.36
CA GLU A 515 -7.51 16.85 -35.21
C GLU A 515 -6.85 18.24 -35.19
N VAL A 516 -5.57 18.33 -35.57
CA VAL A 516 -4.87 19.62 -35.66
C VAL A 516 -5.43 20.48 -36.80
N LEU A 517 -5.71 19.88 -37.96
CA LEU A 517 -6.30 20.60 -39.10
C LEU A 517 -7.71 21.11 -38.79
N LEU A 518 -8.52 20.30 -38.10
CA LEU A 518 -9.83 20.71 -37.58
C LEU A 518 -9.74 21.93 -36.66
N GLN A 519 -8.78 21.91 -35.73
CA GLN A 519 -8.56 23.03 -34.81
C GLN A 519 -8.13 24.30 -35.58
N LEU A 520 -7.19 24.18 -36.51
CA LEU A 520 -6.75 25.28 -37.36
C LEU A 520 -7.87 25.81 -38.28
N GLY A 521 -8.76 24.93 -38.75
CA GLY A 521 -9.95 25.30 -39.51
C GLY A 521 -10.94 26.14 -38.70
N HIS A 522 -11.19 25.77 -37.44
CA HIS A 522 -12.02 26.55 -36.53
C HIS A 522 -11.42 27.92 -36.18
N ASP A 523 -10.09 27.99 -36.06
CA ASP A 523 -9.37 29.23 -35.76
C ASP A 523 -9.21 30.15 -36.99
N ALA A 524 -9.43 29.62 -38.20
CA ALA A 524 -9.34 30.38 -39.44
C ALA A 524 -10.56 31.28 -39.65
N PRO A 525 -10.41 32.48 -40.26
CA PRO A 525 -11.53 33.34 -40.60
C PRO A 525 -12.52 32.62 -41.53
N ALA A 526 -13.81 32.64 -41.16
CA ALA A 526 -14.88 31.99 -41.92
C ALA A 526 -14.93 32.48 -43.38
N GLY A 527 -14.97 31.55 -44.34
CA GLY A 527 -14.97 31.85 -45.78
C GLY A 527 -13.60 32.21 -46.37
N SER A 528 -12.51 32.00 -45.64
CA SER A 528 -11.16 32.09 -46.20
C SER A 528 -10.81 30.86 -47.02
N SER A 529 -9.99 31.03 -48.05
CA SER A 529 -9.40 29.91 -48.81
C SER A 529 -8.57 28.97 -47.93
N LEU A 530 -8.11 29.47 -46.78
CA LEU A 530 -7.37 28.70 -45.79
C LEU A 530 -8.27 27.69 -45.07
N ALA A 531 -9.47 28.12 -44.65
CA ALA A 531 -10.48 27.24 -44.04
C ALA A 531 -10.95 26.15 -45.02
N GLU A 532 -11.21 26.52 -46.28
CA GLU A 532 -11.60 25.55 -47.33
C GLU A 532 -10.51 24.52 -47.62
N ASN A 533 -9.23 24.93 -47.57
CA ASN A 533 -8.10 24.02 -47.76
C ASN A 533 -7.94 23.06 -46.58
N PHE A 534 -8.16 23.52 -45.34
CA PHE A 534 -8.12 22.65 -44.16
C PHE A 534 -9.25 21.62 -44.16
N GLU A 535 -10.49 22.02 -44.49
CA GLU A 535 -11.62 21.08 -44.62
C GLU A 535 -11.42 20.06 -45.75
N ARG A 536 -10.72 20.44 -46.83
CA ARG A 536 -10.39 19.50 -47.91
C ARG A 536 -9.29 18.51 -47.46
N ALA A 537 -8.26 19.00 -46.78
CA ALA A 537 -7.17 18.17 -46.28
C ALA A 537 -7.66 17.18 -45.22
N GLU A 538 -8.56 17.61 -44.33
CA GLU A 538 -9.18 16.74 -43.32
C GLU A 538 -9.97 15.60 -43.98
N ARG A 539 -10.79 15.88 -44.99
CA ARG A 539 -11.52 14.83 -45.73
C ARG A 539 -10.60 13.81 -46.38
N GLN A 540 -9.54 14.27 -47.04
CA GLN A 540 -8.54 13.39 -47.65
C GLN A 540 -7.80 12.52 -46.61
N LEU A 541 -7.60 13.05 -45.40
CA LEU A 541 -7.00 12.30 -44.29
C LEU A 541 -7.97 11.29 -43.67
N GLY A 542 -9.27 11.58 -43.67
CA GLY A 542 -10.31 10.63 -43.27
C GLY A 542 -10.34 9.42 -44.20
N ASP A 543 -10.34 9.66 -45.51
CA ASP A 543 -10.27 8.58 -46.52
C ASP A 543 -9.00 7.73 -46.35
N LEU A 544 -7.84 8.38 -46.14
CA LEU A 544 -6.57 7.69 -45.88
C LEU A 544 -6.59 6.85 -44.60
N GLN A 545 -7.26 7.30 -43.54
CA GLN A 545 -7.38 6.53 -42.30
C GLN A 545 -8.24 5.28 -42.47
N GLU A 546 -9.33 5.37 -43.24
CA GLU A 546 -10.16 4.20 -43.55
C GLU A 546 -9.39 3.17 -44.40
N ASP A 547 -8.61 3.64 -45.38
CA ASP A 547 -7.75 2.78 -46.20
C ASP A 547 -6.67 2.09 -45.34
N LEU A 548 -5.98 2.83 -44.48
CA LEU A 548 -4.95 2.29 -43.57
C LEU A 548 -5.52 1.32 -42.52
N ALA A 549 -6.79 1.47 -42.13
CA ALA A 549 -7.46 0.60 -41.17
C ALA A 549 -7.98 -0.71 -41.80
N THR A 550 -8.18 -0.74 -43.13
CA THR A 550 -8.76 -1.89 -43.83
C THR A 550 -7.74 -2.80 -44.51
N GLY A 551 -6.48 -2.36 -44.62
CA GLY A 551 -5.33 -3.18 -45.04
C GLY A 551 -5.02 -3.07 -46.52
#